data_AF-A9PBP2-F1
#
_entry.id   AF-A9PBP2-F1
#
_cell.length_a   1.000
_cell.length_b   1.000
_cell.length_c   1.000
_cell.angle_alpha   90.00
_cell.angle_beta   90.00
_cell.angle_gamma   90.00
#
_symmetry.space_group_name_H-M   'P 1'
#
loop_
_entity.id
_entity.type
_entity.pdbx_description
1 polymer ?
#
loop_
_entity_poly.entity_id
_entity_poly.type
_entity_poly.pdbx_seq_one_letter_code
_entity_poly.pdbx_strand_id
1 'polypeptide(L)'
;MFNVVSGNTSQSWERLHAGGLLSHSFELDGKVKGLFLGSPAVITFRIPTKAALQEAYSTPILPLDVLADKPPVQKLEWAKKLLVKYGSLISVISIVVLFVYLLVTPSKSGAAKSGKKRR
;
A
#
# COMPACT_ATOMS: atom_id res chain seq x y z
N MET A 1 -12.97 -13.66 -11.92
CA MET A 1 -11.84 -13.00 -11.21
C MET A 1 -10.69 -13.98 -11.01
N PHE A 2 -10.97 -15.16 -10.47
CA PHE A 2 -10.03 -16.28 -10.43
C PHE A 2 -10.47 -17.41 -11.37
N ASN A 3 -9.51 -18.11 -11.96
CA ASN A 3 -9.72 -19.35 -12.69
C ASN A 3 -9.11 -20.51 -11.90
N VAL A 4 -9.79 -21.65 -11.85
CA VAL A 4 -9.21 -22.87 -11.26
C VAL A 4 -8.22 -23.45 -12.27
N VAL A 5 -6.96 -23.57 -11.88
CA VAL A 5 -5.89 -24.15 -12.70
C VAL A 5 -5.74 -25.64 -12.40
N SER A 6 -5.72 -25.98 -11.12
CA SER A 6 -5.54 -27.36 -10.66
C SER A 6 -6.22 -27.58 -9.31
N GLY A 7 -6.46 -28.84 -8.96
CA GLY A 7 -7.04 -29.25 -7.69
C GLY A 7 -8.50 -29.72 -7.77
N ASN A 8 -8.95 -30.34 -6.68
CA ASN A 8 -10.19 -31.10 -6.67
C ASN A 8 -11.33 -30.28 -6.04
N THR A 9 -12.25 -29.81 -6.87
CA THR A 9 -13.49 -29.12 -6.44
C THR A 9 -14.61 -30.14 -6.30
N SER A 10 -14.62 -30.91 -5.22
CA SER A 10 -15.64 -31.94 -5.02
C SER A 10 -16.87 -31.43 -4.27
N GLN A 11 -18.05 -31.98 -4.60
CA GLN A 11 -19.33 -31.71 -3.92
C GLN A 11 -19.54 -32.55 -2.65
N SER A 12 -18.47 -33.06 -2.03
CA SER A 12 -18.53 -33.96 -0.87
C SER A 12 -19.14 -33.34 0.39
N TRP A 13 -19.34 -32.02 0.40
CA TRP A 13 -20.06 -31.28 1.44
C TRP A 13 -21.50 -31.76 1.65
N GLU A 14 -22.18 -32.28 0.62
CA GLU A 14 -23.58 -32.71 0.72
C GLU A 14 -23.80 -33.93 1.62
N ARG A 15 -22.77 -34.75 1.81
CA ARG A 15 -22.84 -36.01 2.56
C ARG A 15 -21.87 -36.06 3.75
N LEU A 16 -21.35 -34.92 4.19
CA LEU A 16 -20.41 -34.88 5.30
C LEU A 16 -21.13 -35.19 6.62
N HIS A 17 -20.81 -36.31 7.24
CA HIS A 17 -21.35 -36.70 8.54
C HIS A 17 -20.71 -35.90 9.69
N ALA A 18 -21.42 -35.81 10.83
CA ALA A 18 -20.92 -35.11 12.02
C ALA A 18 -19.58 -35.71 12.47
N GLY A 19 -18.52 -34.90 12.50
CA GLY A 19 -17.16 -35.32 12.85
C GLY A 19 -16.26 -35.69 11.65
N GLY A 20 -16.77 -35.62 10.42
CA GLY A 20 -15.96 -35.77 9.21
C GLY A 20 -15.09 -34.53 8.96
N LEU A 21 -13.80 -34.73 8.67
CA LEU A 21 -12.90 -33.68 8.21
C LEU A 21 -12.79 -33.74 6.69
N LEU A 22 -13.02 -32.61 6.04
CA LEU A 22 -12.88 -32.46 4.59
C LEU A 22 -11.91 -31.33 4.30
N SER A 23 -10.90 -31.61 3.48
CA SER A 23 -9.91 -30.63 3.06
C SER A 23 -9.88 -30.56 1.53
N HIS A 24 -9.96 -29.35 0.99
CA HIS A 24 -9.80 -29.09 -0.43
C HIS A 24 -8.57 -28.23 -0.64
N SER A 25 -7.79 -28.59 -1.66
CA SER A 25 -6.70 -27.78 -2.16
C SER A 25 -6.95 -27.56 -3.66
N PHE A 26 -6.92 -26.30 -4.06
CA PHE A 26 -7.04 -25.88 -5.44
C PHE A 26 -6.17 -24.67 -5.69
N GLU A 27 -5.60 -24.62 -6.89
CA GLU A 27 -4.78 -23.51 -7.35
C GLU A 27 -5.63 -22.57 -8.18
N LEU A 28 -5.56 -21.29 -7.84
CA LEU A 28 -6.28 -20.23 -8.51
C LEU A 28 -5.32 -19.32 -9.28
N ASP A 29 -5.67 -19.01 -10.53
CA ASP A 29 -5.03 -17.98 -11.32
C ASP A 29 -5.86 -16.69 -11.32
N GLY A 30 -5.23 -15.58 -10.92
CA GLY A 30 -5.86 -14.26 -10.79
C GLY A 30 -5.73 -13.46 -12.07
N LYS A 31 -6.82 -13.26 -12.80
CA LYS A 31 -6.82 -12.54 -14.09
C LYS A 31 -6.88 -11.02 -13.96
N VAL A 32 -7.41 -10.51 -12.85
CA VAL A 32 -7.68 -9.09 -12.65
C VAL A 32 -6.80 -8.58 -11.52
N LYS A 33 -6.07 -7.50 -11.78
CA LYS A 33 -5.30 -6.80 -10.76
C LYS A 33 -6.24 -6.02 -9.85
N GLY A 34 -6.11 -6.19 -8.54
CA GLY A 34 -6.87 -5.41 -7.58
C GLY A 34 -7.05 -6.05 -6.21
N LEU A 35 -7.68 -5.30 -5.31
CA LEU A 35 -8.04 -5.77 -3.98
C LEU A 35 -9.24 -6.71 -4.07
N PHE A 36 -9.09 -7.94 -3.62
CA PHE A 36 -10.17 -8.91 -3.52
C PHE A 36 -10.71 -8.99 -2.09
N LEU A 37 -12.01 -8.77 -1.95
CA LEU A 37 -12.73 -9.05 -0.72
C LEU A 37 -13.56 -10.32 -0.93
N GLY A 38 -13.22 -11.38 -0.21
CA GLY A 38 -13.95 -12.64 -0.27
C GLY A 38 -15.19 -12.58 0.61
N SER A 39 -16.38 -12.68 0.01
CA SER A 39 -17.63 -12.85 0.77
C SER A 39 -17.62 -14.19 1.52
N PRO A 40 -18.16 -14.25 2.74
CA PRO A 40 -18.35 -15.52 3.45
C PRO A 40 -19.13 -16.53 2.61
N ALA A 41 -18.68 -17.78 2.61
CA ALA A 41 -19.44 -18.88 2.02
C ALA A 41 -20.58 -19.27 2.97
N VAL A 42 -21.77 -19.49 2.42
CA VAL A 42 -22.95 -19.94 3.15
C VAL A 42 -23.12 -21.44 2.92
N ILE A 43 -23.17 -22.20 4.01
CA ILE A 43 -23.38 -23.66 3.99
C ILE A 43 -24.69 -23.94 4.71
N THR A 44 -25.58 -24.72 4.08
CA THR A 44 -26.80 -25.19 4.71
C THR A 44 -26.65 -26.64 5.13
N PHE A 45 -27.07 -26.96 6.35
CA PHE A 45 -26.95 -28.33 6.88
C PHE A 45 -28.18 -28.72 7.71
N ARG A 46 -28.42 -30.04 7.76
CA ARG A 46 -29.50 -30.64 8.56
C ARG A 46 -28.95 -31.06 9.92
N ILE A 47 -29.62 -30.64 10.98
CA ILE A 47 -29.41 -31.22 12.31
C ILE A 47 -30.63 -32.10 12.62
N PRO A 48 -30.45 -33.39 12.97
CA PRO A 48 -31.56 -34.30 13.24
C PRO A 48 -32.57 -33.80 14.28
N THR A 49 -32.15 -32.93 15.18
CA THR A 49 -32.97 -32.37 16.27
C THR A 49 -33.74 -31.10 15.90
N LYS A 50 -33.54 -30.52 14.70
CA LYS A 50 -34.27 -29.32 14.24
C LYS A 50 -34.95 -29.57 12.90
N ALA A 51 -36.21 -29.18 12.80
CA ALA A 51 -37.01 -29.34 11.58
C ALA A 51 -36.58 -28.38 10.43
N ALA A 52 -36.02 -27.22 10.76
CA ALA A 52 -35.54 -26.25 9.79
C ALA A 52 -34.07 -26.48 9.42
N LEU A 53 -33.72 -26.23 8.14
CA LEU A 53 -32.32 -26.20 7.68
C LEU A 53 -31.58 -25.08 8.41
N GLN A 54 -30.36 -25.37 8.88
CA GLN A 54 -29.51 -24.39 9.52
C GLN A 54 -28.48 -23.85 8.55
N GLU A 55 -28.22 -22.56 8.63
CA GLU A 55 -27.22 -21.86 7.84
C GLU A 55 -25.99 -21.59 8.69
N ALA A 56 -24.82 -21.88 8.14
CA ALA A 56 -23.52 -21.53 8.70
C ALA A 56 -22.77 -20.65 7.71
N TYR A 57 -22.08 -19.64 8.25
CA TYR A 57 -21.21 -18.76 7.48
C TYR A 57 -19.75 -19.14 7.73
N SER A 58 -18.96 -19.20 6.66
CA SER A 58 -17.51 -19.36 6.79
C SER A 58 -16.88 -18.08 7.34
N THR A 59 -15.66 -18.19 7.85
CA THR A 59 -14.84 -17.01 8.13
C THR A 59 -14.58 -16.25 6.81
N PRO A 60 -14.82 -14.92 6.76
CA PRO A 60 -14.48 -14.13 5.59
C PRO A 60 -12.97 -14.16 5.35
N ILE A 61 -12.55 -14.24 4.09
CA ILE A 61 -11.14 -14.20 3.72
C ILE A 61 -10.66 -12.76 3.86
N LEU A 62 -9.49 -12.56 4.48
CA LEU A 62 -8.86 -11.24 4.56
C LEU A 62 -8.62 -10.68 3.15
N PRO A 63 -8.64 -9.35 2.97
CA PRO A 63 -8.42 -8.73 1.67
C PRO A 63 -7.14 -9.27 1.01
N LEU A 64 -7.30 -9.93 -0.13
CA LEU A 64 -6.17 -10.43 -0.91
C LEU A 64 -5.77 -9.36 -1.92
N ASP A 65 -4.51 -8.97 -1.90
CA ASP A 65 -3.95 -8.08 -2.90
C ASP A 65 -3.52 -8.90 -4.12
N VAL A 66 -4.35 -8.92 -5.17
CA VAL A 66 -4.13 -9.72 -6.37
C VAL A 66 -3.31 -8.92 -7.35
N LEU A 67 -1.98 -9.12 -7.33
CA LEU A 67 -1.03 -8.53 -8.27
C LEU A 67 -1.20 -7.00 -8.45
N ALA A 68 -1.74 -6.28 -7.45
CA ALA A 68 -1.90 -4.85 -7.61
C ALA A 68 -0.52 -4.22 -7.70
N ASP A 69 -0.37 -3.35 -8.69
CA ASP A 69 0.84 -2.57 -8.84
C ASP A 69 0.90 -1.63 -7.63
N LYS A 70 1.62 -2.06 -6.59
CA LYS A 70 1.79 -1.27 -5.38
C LYS A 70 2.32 0.09 -5.83
N PRO A 71 1.62 1.20 -5.53
CA PRO A 71 2.08 2.51 -5.95
C PRO A 71 3.51 2.69 -5.43
N PRO A 72 4.39 3.45 -6.12
CA PRO A 72 5.79 3.60 -5.75
C PRO A 72 5.94 4.45 -4.47
N VAL A 73 5.42 3.96 -3.34
CA VAL A 73 5.48 4.61 -2.03
C VAL A 73 6.94 4.80 -1.59
N GLN A 74 7.83 3.94 -2.08
CA GLN A 74 9.24 3.97 -1.68
C GLN A 74 9.97 5.24 -2.15
N LYS A 75 9.69 5.81 -3.33
CA LYS A 75 10.50 6.93 -3.83
C LYS A 75 10.34 8.20 -2.95
N LEU A 76 9.11 8.49 -2.53
CA LEU A 76 8.83 9.66 -1.70
C LEU A 76 9.23 9.43 -0.24
N GLU A 77 9.06 8.23 0.30
CA GLU A 77 9.51 7.89 1.66
C GLU A 77 11.04 7.90 1.77
N TRP A 78 11.76 7.44 0.75
CA TRP A 78 13.23 7.56 0.71
C TRP A 78 13.68 9.03 0.67
N ALA A 79 13.04 9.86 -0.15
CA ALA A 79 13.32 11.29 -0.20
C ALA A 79 13.05 11.97 1.16
N LYS A 80 11.95 11.64 1.83
CA LYS A 80 11.66 12.12 3.19
C LYS A 80 12.71 11.65 4.20
N LYS A 81 13.09 10.37 4.17
CA LYS A 81 14.07 9.79 5.08
C LYS A 81 15.46 10.41 4.89
N LEU A 82 15.83 10.74 3.65
CA LEU A 82 17.04 11.48 3.33
C LEU A 82 16.95 12.93 3.82
N LEU A 83 15.83 13.62 3.57
CA LEU A 83 15.63 14.99 4.04
C LEU A 83 15.64 15.09 5.57
N VAL A 84 15.08 14.12 6.29
CA VAL A 84 15.11 14.07 7.75
C VAL A 84 16.53 13.84 8.26
N LYS A 85 17.31 12.94 7.63
CA LYS A 85 18.69 12.66 8.05
C LYS A 85 19.68 13.79 7.73
N TYR A 86 19.50 14.46 6.59
CA TYR A 86 20.47 15.43 6.07
C TYR A 86 19.99 16.88 6.12
N GLY A 87 18.73 17.14 6.47
CA GLY A 87 18.15 18.49 6.46
C GLY A 87 18.89 19.46 7.39
N SER A 88 19.33 19.00 8.56
CA SER A 88 20.14 19.81 9.48
C SER A 88 21.50 20.17 8.86
N LEU A 89 22.20 19.20 8.27
CA LEU A 89 23.51 19.42 7.64
C LEU A 89 23.40 20.37 6.45
N ILE A 90 22.38 20.21 5.60
CA ILE A 90 22.11 21.09 4.46
C ILE A 90 21.82 22.52 4.94
N SER A 91 21.06 22.68 6.02
CA SER A 91 20.77 23.98 6.63
C SER A 91 22.04 24.69 7.10
N VAL A 92 22.90 24.00 7.86
CA VAL A 92 24.16 24.57 8.37
C VAL A 92 25.07 24.99 7.22
N ILE A 93 25.26 24.12 6.22
CA ILE A 93 26.10 24.43 5.05
C ILE A 93 25.53 25.63 4.28
N SER A 94 24.21 25.69 4.08
CA SER A 94 23.58 26.82 3.37
C SER A 94 23.77 28.15 4.10
N ILE A 95 23.69 28.16 5.44
CA ILE A 95 23.90 29.36 6.26
C ILE A 95 25.35 29.81 6.18
N VAL A 96 26.31 28.90 6.29
CA VAL A 96 27.74 29.24 6.20
C VAL A 96 28.08 29.79 4.82
N VAL A 97 27.61 29.15 3.75
CA VAL A 97 27.83 29.62 2.37
C VAL A 97 27.18 30.99 2.16
N LEU A 98 25.96 31.21 2.64
CA LEU A 98 25.28 32.51 2.53
C LEU A 98 26.02 33.59 3.32
N PHE A 99 26.54 33.27 4.50
CA PHE A 99 27.28 34.21 5.34
C PHE A 99 28.62 34.60 4.71
N VAL A 100 29.37 33.63 4.18
CA VAL A 100 30.59 33.89 3.41
C VAL A 100 30.28 34.69 2.16
N TYR A 101 29.19 34.36 1.46
CA TYR A 101 28.74 35.12 0.31
C TYR A 101 28.45 36.57 0.72
N LEU A 102 27.73 36.84 1.80
CA LEU A 102 27.48 38.21 2.26
C LEU A 102 28.74 38.97 2.69
N LEU A 103 29.74 38.28 3.26
CA LEU A 103 31.02 38.88 3.64
C LEU A 103 31.90 39.24 2.43
N VAL A 104 31.92 38.38 1.42
CA VAL A 104 32.79 38.54 0.24
C VAL A 104 32.07 39.30 -0.88
N THR A 105 30.74 39.34 -0.87
CA THR A 105 29.96 40.16 -1.80
C THR A 105 30.15 41.62 -1.40
N PRO A 106 30.89 42.43 -2.18
CA PRO A 106 30.97 43.85 -1.92
C PRO A 106 29.55 44.40 -2.03
N SER A 107 29.11 45.18 -1.05
CA SER A 107 27.81 45.85 -1.06
C SER A 107 27.69 46.69 -2.34
N LYS A 108 27.16 46.11 -3.42
CA LYS A 108 26.56 46.84 -4.53
C LYS A 108 25.11 47.17 -4.15
N SER A 109 24.92 47.75 -2.97
CA SER A 109 23.74 48.59 -2.73
C SER A 109 23.96 49.90 -3.49
N GLY A 110 23.35 49.99 -4.67
CA GLY A 110 22.98 51.23 -5.33
C GLY A 110 24.06 52.30 -5.45
N ALA A 111 25.01 52.13 -6.38
CA ALA A 111 25.69 53.26 -6.99
C ALA A 111 24.69 54.07 -7.85
N ALA A 112 23.79 54.82 -7.20
CA ALA A 112 23.05 55.90 -7.83
C ALA A 112 24.04 57.04 -8.07
N LYS A 113 24.59 57.05 -9.29
CA LYS A 113 25.37 58.11 -9.94
C LYS A 113 25.39 59.44 -9.18
N SER A 114 26.51 59.73 -8.53
CA SER A 114 26.85 61.10 -8.19
C SER A 114 26.92 61.90 -9.49
N GLY A 115 26.00 62.87 -9.61
CA GLY A 115 25.89 63.77 -10.75
C GLY A 115 27.19 64.56 -10.93
N LYS A 116 27.73 64.44 -12.13
CA LYS A 116 28.94 65.08 -12.63
C LYS A 116 28.89 66.61 -12.40
N LYS A 117 29.87 67.14 -11.67
CA LYS A 117 30.19 68.57 -11.60
C LYS A 117 30.31 69.12 -13.02
N ARG A 118 29.41 70.03 -13.42
CA ARG A 118 29.58 70.91 -14.58
C ARG A 118 29.84 72.33 -14.08
N ARG A 119 30.73 72.97 -14.83
CA ARG A 119 31.42 74.25 -14.61
C ARG A 119 30.47 75.42 -14.44
#